data_AF-A0A527HN73-F1
#
_entry.id   AF-A0A527HN73-F1
#
_cell.length_a   1.000
_cell.length_b   1.000
_cell.length_c   1.000
_cell.angle_alpha   90.00
_cell.angle_beta   90.00
_cell.angle_gamma   90.00
#
_symmetry.space_group_name_H-M   'P 1'
#
loop_
_entity.id
_entity.type
_entity.pdbx_description
1 polymer ?
#
loop_
_entity_poly.entity_id
_entity_poly.type
_entity_poly.pdbx_seq_one_letter_code
_entity_poly.pdbx_strand_id
1 'polypeptide(L)'
;MPAKSTMPNRREVIATTVALGAVSVLPSALRAAAADTSIRKFSPNFPQHQLHDLRNRVRATRWPDKETVAGDTQGVQLATIQKLAAYWASDYDWSPMQARLDSLPHFITGIDGLDIHFIHVRSKHKDA
;
A
#
# COMPACT_ATOMS: atom_id res chain seq x y z
N MET A 1 -28.23 -63.97 -20.26
CA MET A 1 -29.10 -63.24 -19.32
C MET A 1 -28.30 -62.93 -18.05
N PRO A 2 -28.44 -61.74 -17.42
CA PRO A 2 -27.98 -60.43 -17.86
C PRO A 2 -26.77 -59.90 -17.06
N ALA A 3 -26.16 -58.83 -17.58
CA ALA A 3 -25.04 -58.08 -17.05
C ALA A 3 -25.30 -57.40 -15.70
N LYS A 4 -24.26 -57.25 -14.88
CA LYS A 4 -24.21 -56.24 -13.80
C LYS A 4 -23.09 -55.25 -14.12
N SER A 5 -23.52 -54.09 -14.61
CA SER A 5 -22.71 -52.87 -14.73
C SER A 5 -22.39 -52.36 -13.33
N THR A 6 -21.12 -52.23 -12.99
CA THR A 6 -20.67 -51.56 -11.76
C THR A 6 -20.07 -50.22 -12.16
N MET A 7 -20.94 -49.26 -12.51
CA MET A 7 -20.50 -47.87 -12.59
C MET A 7 -20.43 -47.28 -11.18
N PRO A 8 -19.31 -46.64 -10.80
CA PRO A 8 -19.16 -46.02 -9.49
C PRO A 8 -20.16 -44.88 -9.32
N ASN A 9 -20.78 -44.80 -8.14
CA ASN A 9 -21.76 -43.76 -7.80
C ASN A 9 -21.02 -42.48 -7.33
N ARG A 10 -21.68 -41.33 -7.52
CA ARG A 10 -21.25 -39.96 -7.14
C ARG A 10 -20.55 -39.78 -5.78
N ARG A 11 -20.66 -40.72 -4.84
CA ARG A 11 -20.05 -40.67 -3.51
C ARG A 11 -18.59 -41.11 -3.44
N GLU A 12 -18.03 -41.75 -4.46
CA GLU A 12 -16.61 -42.20 -4.48
C GLU A 12 -15.63 -41.19 -5.09
N VAL A 13 -16.09 -40.02 -5.56
CA VAL A 13 -15.22 -39.06 -6.29
C VAL A 13 -14.64 -37.95 -5.38
N ILE A 14 -14.91 -37.94 -4.08
CA ILE A 14 -14.31 -36.95 -3.16
C ILE A 14 -13.11 -37.55 -2.43
N ALA A 15 -12.08 -37.96 -3.15
CA ALA A 15 -10.75 -38.19 -2.56
C ALA A 15 -9.69 -38.41 -3.65
N THR A 16 -9.35 -37.41 -4.48
CA THR A 16 -8.01 -37.37 -5.08
C THR A 16 -7.56 -35.96 -5.45
N THR A 17 -6.38 -35.63 -4.94
CA THR A 17 -5.66 -34.37 -4.98
C THR A 17 -5.05 -34.11 -6.37
N VAL A 18 -5.23 -32.91 -6.92
CA VAL A 18 -4.27 -32.30 -7.86
C VAL A 18 -3.91 -30.93 -7.31
N ALA A 19 -2.88 -30.89 -6.45
CA ALA A 19 -2.30 -29.67 -5.91
C ALA A 19 -1.17 -29.20 -6.85
N LEU A 20 -1.54 -28.62 -8.00
CA LEU A 20 -0.65 -27.86 -8.87
C LEU A 20 -1.52 -26.83 -9.62
N GLY A 21 -2.02 -25.82 -8.89
CA GLY A 21 -2.80 -24.73 -9.49
C GLY A 21 -3.71 -23.91 -8.55
N ALA A 22 -3.90 -24.33 -7.30
CA ALA A 22 -4.93 -23.74 -6.42
C ALA A 22 -4.45 -22.62 -5.46
N VAL A 23 -3.34 -21.94 -5.75
CA VAL A 23 -2.90 -20.81 -4.88
C VAL A 23 -3.87 -19.62 -4.98
N SER A 24 -4.62 -19.50 -6.08
CA SER A 24 -5.49 -18.34 -6.36
C SER A 24 -6.86 -18.35 -5.68
N VAL A 25 -7.27 -19.41 -4.96
CA VAL A 25 -8.62 -19.54 -4.36
C VAL A 25 -8.56 -19.80 -2.84
N LEU A 26 -7.47 -19.44 -2.17
CA LEU A 26 -7.46 -19.48 -0.71
C LEU A 26 -8.44 -18.42 -0.16
N PRO A 27 -9.35 -18.80 0.75
CA PRO A 27 -10.17 -17.83 1.47
C PRO A 27 -9.26 -16.76 2.12
N SER A 28 -9.68 -15.50 2.13
CA SER A 28 -8.91 -14.40 2.73
C SER A 28 -8.47 -14.72 4.18
N ALA A 29 -9.27 -15.50 4.90
CA ALA A 29 -8.96 -16.01 6.24
C ALA A 29 -7.76 -16.98 6.27
N LEU A 30 -7.60 -17.87 5.27
CA LEU A 30 -6.41 -18.74 5.16
C LEU A 30 -5.17 -17.94 4.75
N ARG A 31 -5.33 -16.88 3.94
CA ARG A 31 -4.23 -15.98 3.55
C ARG A 31 -3.77 -15.10 4.72
N ALA A 32 -4.70 -14.65 5.56
CA ALA A 32 -4.40 -13.97 6.81
C ALA A 32 -3.75 -14.92 7.84
N ALA A 33 -4.21 -16.18 7.95
CA ALA A 33 -3.59 -17.18 8.81
C ALA A 33 -2.17 -17.60 8.36
N ALA A 34 -1.86 -17.45 7.08
CA ALA A 34 -0.52 -17.67 6.52
C ALA A 34 0.33 -16.38 6.46
N ALA A 35 -0.15 -15.27 7.03
CA ALA A 35 0.57 -14.00 6.97
C ALA A 35 1.85 -14.09 7.80
N ASP A 36 2.95 -13.64 7.19
CA ASP A 36 4.25 -13.56 7.84
C ASP A 36 4.25 -12.47 8.93
N THR A 37 4.19 -12.91 10.19
CA THR A 37 4.22 -12.07 11.39
C THR A 37 5.64 -11.65 11.80
N SER A 38 6.67 -12.06 11.05
CA SER A 38 8.03 -11.61 11.33
C SER A 38 8.16 -10.08 11.17
N ILE A 39 9.09 -9.50 11.93
CA ILE A 39 9.44 -8.08 11.80
C ILE A 39 10.53 -7.97 10.73
N ARG A 40 10.22 -7.31 9.62
CA ARG A 40 11.11 -7.14 8.48
C ARG A 40 11.54 -5.69 8.36
N LYS A 41 12.81 -5.45 7.98
CA LYS A 41 13.27 -4.09 7.67
C LYS A 41 12.51 -3.54 6.47
N PHE A 42 12.20 -2.27 6.52
CA PHE A 42 11.59 -1.53 5.42
C PHE A 42 12.47 -0.33 5.08
N SER A 43 12.57 0.02 3.81
CA SER A 43 13.28 1.20 3.34
C SER A 43 12.35 1.98 2.43
N PRO A 44 11.75 3.10 2.92
CA PRO A 44 10.99 3.99 2.07
C PRO A 44 11.86 4.44 0.89
N ASN A 45 11.27 4.50 -0.31
CA ASN A 45 11.98 4.94 -1.50
C ASN A 45 11.02 5.77 -2.35
N PHE A 46 11.54 6.86 -2.93
CA PHE A 46 10.83 7.71 -3.87
C PHE A 46 11.49 7.65 -5.25
N PRO A 47 11.16 6.65 -6.09
CA PRO A 47 11.76 6.52 -7.41
C PRO A 47 11.54 7.76 -8.27
N GLN A 48 12.57 8.20 -9.01
CA GLN A 48 12.51 9.41 -9.83
C GLN A 48 11.36 9.40 -10.84
N HIS A 49 11.01 8.25 -11.41
CA HIS A 49 9.89 8.14 -12.34
C HIS A 49 8.53 8.46 -11.68
N GLN A 50 8.33 8.09 -10.41
CA GLN A 50 7.11 8.42 -9.66
C GLN A 50 7.07 9.90 -9.29
N LEU A 51 8.23 10.50 -8.97
CA LEU A 51 8.33 11.94 -8.71
C LEU A 51 8.08 12.76 -9.98
N HIS A 52 8.57 12.31 -11.14
CA HIS A 52 8.25 12.93 -12.42
C HIS A 52 6.75 12.84 -12.75
N ASP A 53 6.15 11.66 -12.55
CA ASP A 53 4.72 11.45 -12.73
C ASP A 53 3.89 12.35 -11.78
N LEU A 54 4.27 12.44 -10.51
CA LEU A 54 3.69 13.39 -9.55
C LEU A 54 3.72 14.82 -10.08
N ARG A 55 4.91 15.31 -10.48
CA ARG A 55 5.07 16.68 -11.00
C ARG A 55 4.22 16.92 -12.26
N ASN A 56 4.12 15.93 -13.14
CA ASN A 56 3.30 16.03 -14.35
C ASN A 56 1.81 16.14 -14.01
N ARG A 57 1.30 15.35 -13.06
CA ARG A 57 -0.08 15.47 -12.59
C ARG A 57 -0.37 16.82 -11.95
N VAL A 58 0.54 17.32 -11.12
CA VAL A 58 0.39 18.64 -10.49
C VAL A 58 0.33 19.74 -11.56
N ARG A 59 1.18 19.67 -12.60
CA ARG A 59 1.15 20.63 -13.73
C ARG A 59 -0.13 20.53 -14.57
N ALA A 60 -0.68 19.33 -14.72
CA ALA A 60 -1.91 19.09 -15.48
C ALA A 60 -3.19 19.45 -14.70
N THR A 61 -3.07 20.07 -13.52
CA THR A 61 -4.22 20.47 -12.70
C THR A 61 -5.17 21.38 -13.48
N ARG A 62 -6.45 20.99 -13.53
CA ARG A 62 -7.53 21.85 -14.02
C ARG A 62 -8.03 22.70 -12.86
N TRP A 63 -7.85 24.02 -12.96
CA TRP A 63 -8.21 24.95 -11.89
C TRP A 63 -9.71 25.27 -11.88
N PRO A 64 -10.33 25.40 -10.69
CA PRO A 64 -11.66 25.97 -10.57
C PRO A 64 -11.62 27.50 -10.74
N ASP A 65 -12.80 28.11 -10.77
CA ASP A 65 -12.93 29.55 -10.65
C ASP A 65 -12.47 30.05 -9.27
N LYS A 66 -12.15 31.34 -9.20
CA LYS A 66 -11.75 31.99 -7.95
C LYS A 66 -12.93 32.08 -6.96
N GLU A 67 -12.61 32.05 -5.67
CA GLU A 67 -13.58 32.19 -4.58
C GLU A 67 -14.35 33.52 -4.66
N THR A 68 -15.57 33.52 -4.11
CA THR A 68 -16.44 34.71 -4.12
C THR A 68 -16.20 35.65 -2.95
N VAL A 69 -15.36 35.27 -1.98
CA VAL A 69 -15.07 36.03 -0.77
C VAL A 69 -13.58 36.38 -0.70
N ALA A 70 -13.25 37.47 -0.02
CA ALA A 70 -11.86 37.89 0.14
C ALA A 70 -11.08 37.09 1.20
N GLY A 71 -11.79 36.40 2.11
CA GLY A 71 -11.20 35.59 3.20
C GLY A 71 -11.08 34.10 2.86
N ASP A 72 -10.84 33.27 3.87
CA ASP A 72 -10.70 31.81 3.79
C ASP A 72 -11.93 31.06 4.34
N THR A 73 -13.05 31.76 4.55
CA THR A 73 -14.28 31.19 5.11
C THR A 73 -14.92 30.13 4.19
N GLN A 74 -14.52 30.09 2.92
CA GLN A 74 -14.89 29.06 1.94
C GLN A 74 -13.81 27.99 1.73
N GLY A 75 -12.73 28.02 2.53
CA GLY A 75 -11.59 27.13 2.42
C GLY A 75 -10.33 27.80 1.88
N VAL A 76 -9.37 26.97 1.46
CA VAL A 76 -8.08 27.44 0.95
C VAL A 76 -8.27 28.23 -0.35
N GLN A 77 -7.75 29.45 -0.38
CA GLN A 77 -7.82 30.31 -1.54
C GLN A 77 -7.03 29.76 -2.75
N LEU A 78 -7.55 30.00 -3.95
CA LEU A 78 -7.01 29.52 -5.22
C LEU A 78 -5.55 29.96 -5.39
N ALA A 79 -5.26 31.22 -5.05
CA ALA A 79 -3.91 31.76 -5.12
C ALA A 79 -2.93 31.00 -4.20
N THR A 80 -3.37 30.53 -3.05
CA THR A 80 -2.54 29.77 -2.10
C THR A 80 -2.25 28.39 -2.64
N ILE A 81 -3.26 27.66 -3.12
CA ILE A 81 -3.06 26.31 -3.66
C ILE A 81 -2.28 26.32 -4.98
N GLN A 82 -2.43 27.36 -5.82
CA GLN A 82 -1.61 27.54 -7.02
C GLN A 82 -0.14 27.77 -6.69
N LYS A 83 0.17 28.57 -5.66
CA LYS A 83 1.55 28.76 -5.19
C LYS A 83 2.15 27.44 -4.68
N LEU A 84 1.38 26.68 -3.90
CA LEU A 84 1.82 25.38 -3.40
C LEU A 84 2.06 24.38 -4.54
N ALA A 85 1.13 24.31 -5.50
CA ALA A 85 1.26 23.45 -6.67
C ALA A 85 2.47 23.81 -7.53
N ALA A 86 2.74 25.10 -7.74
CA ALA A 86 3.93 25.56 -8.45
C ALA A 86 5.21 25.07 -7.73
N TYR A 87 5.30 25.31 -6.42
CA TYR A 87 6.44 24.86 -5.61
C TYR A 87 6.65 23.34 -5.69
N TRP A 88 5.59 22.53 -5.60
CA TRP A 88 5.69 21.07 -5.72
C TRP A 88 6.08 20.60 -7.13
N ALA A 89 5.61 21.30 -8.16
CA ALA A 89 5.88 20.95 -9.54
C ALA A 89 7.32 21.23 -9.96
N SER A 90 7.96 22.27 -9.43
CA SER A 90 9.30 22.70 -9.86
C SER A 90 10.36 22.63 -8.77
N ASP A 91 10.09 23.17 -7.59
CA ASP A 91 11.15 23.61 -6.66
C ASP A 91 11.33 22.65 -5.48
N TYR A 92 10.34 21.83 -5.18
CA TYR A 92 10.42 20.90 -4.06
C TYR A 92 11.40 19.75 -4.37
N ASP A 93 12.49 19.72 -3.61
CA ASP A 93 13.45 18.63 -3.57
C ASP A 93 13.01 17.58 -2.53
N TRP A 94 12.86 16.34 -2.99
CA TRP A 94 12.48 15.20 -2.15
C TRP A 94 13.67 14.59 -1.40
N SER A 95 14.91 14.91 -1.80
CA SER A 95 16.13 14.33 -1.22
C SER A 95 16.25 14.58 0.29
N PRO A 96 15.95 15.78 0.83
CA PRO A 96 15.95 16.01 2.27
C PRO A 96 14.90 15.18 3.02
N MET A 97 13.73 14.94 2.41
CA MET A 97 12.69 14.09 2.98
C MET A 97 13.13 12.62 3.01
N GLN A 98 13.69 12.11 1.90
CA GLN A 98 14.27 10.77 1.83
C GLN A 98 15.34 10.59 2.91
N ALA A 99 16.30 11.50 3.02
CA ALA A 99 17.35 11.44 4.04
C ALA A 99 16.80 11.46 5.48
N ARG A 100 15.74 12.25 5.72
CA ARG A 100 15.08 12.28 7.04
C ARG A 100 14.42 10.94 7.37
N LEU A 101 13.76 10.30 6.41
CA LEU A 101 13.19 8.97 6.60
C LEU A 101 14.29 7.92 6.78
N ASP A 102 15.33 7.93 5.95
CA ASP A 102 16.46 7.00 6.05
C ASP A 102 17.22 7.09 7.39
N SER A 103 17.11 8.22 8.10
CA SER A 103 17.68 8.39 9.43
C SER A 103 16.95 7.59 10.53
N LEU A 104 15.77 7.04 10.23
CA LEU A 104 14.94 6.30 11.17
C LEU A 104 14.89 4.80 10.84
N PRO A 105 14.86 3.92 11.85
CA PRO A 105 14.68 2.49 11.65
C PRO A 105 13.22 2.18 11.32
N HIS A 106 12.96 1.80 10.07
CA HIS A 106 11.64 1.43 9.58
C HIS A 106 11.48 -0.09 9.48
N PHE A 107 10.28 -0.57 9.82
CA PHE A 107 9.92 -1.97 9.78
C PHE A 107 8.52 -2.18 9.26
N ILE A 108 8.24 -3.41 8.81
CA ILE A 108 6.89 -3.91 8.52
C ILE A 108 6.69 -5.26 9.23
N THR A 109 5.44 -5.57 9.58
CA THR A 109 5.04 -6.89 10.10
C THR A 109 3.62 -7.20 9.66
N GLY A 110 3.30 -8.49 9.47
CA GLY A 110 1.96 -8.92 9.14
C GLY A 110 1.05 -8.96 10.36
N ILE A 111 -0.09 -8.26 10.30
CA ILE A 111 -1.18 -8.36 11.28
C ILE A 111 -2.47 -8.63 10.50
N ASP A 112 -3.13 -9.75 10.79
CA ASP A 112 -4.39 -10.16 10.12
C ASP A 112 -4.34 -10.13 8.59
N GLY A 113 -3.17 -10.45 8.00
CA GLY A 113 -2.97 -10.46 6.55
C GLY A 113 -2.61 -9.12 5.92
N LEU A 114 -2.37 -8.07 6.72
CA LEU A 114 -1.94 -6.76 6.27
C LEU A 114 -0.52 -6.45 6.75
N ASP A 115 0.31 -5.92 5.86
CA ASP A 115 1.62 -5.38 6.26
C ASP A 115 1.42 -4.03 6.94
N ILE A 116 1.81 -3.96 8.22
CA ILE A 116 1.74 -2.76 9.04
C ILE A 116 3.13 -2.15 9.16
N HIS A 117 3.29 -0.92 8.67
CA HIS A 117 4.53 -0.15 8.79
C HIS A 117 4.63 0.53 10.15
N PHE A 118 5.83 0.50 10.74
CA PHE A 118 6.13 1.22 11.97
C PHE A 118 7.58 1.68 12.03
N ILE A 119 7.82 2.66 12.90
CA ILE A 119 9.15 3.12 13.29
C ILE A 119 9.34 2.72 14.75
N HIS A 120 10.46 2.07 15.06
CA HIS A 120 10.78 1.70 16.44
C HIS A 120 12.20 2.13 16.80
N VAL A 121 12.30 3.18 17.62
CA VAL A 121 13.57 3.69 18.15
C VAL A 121 13.62 3.34 19.64
N ARG A 122 14.56 2.47 20.03
CA ARG A 122 14.75 2.12 21.44
C ARG A 122 15.44 3.25 22.19
N SER A 123 14.95 3.53 23.41
CA SER A 123 15.62 4.43 24.33
C SER A 123 17.03 3.94 24.66
N LYS A 124 17.94 4.88 24.91
CA LYS A 124 19.29 4.60 25.44
C LYS A 124 19.29 4.40 26.96
N HIS A 125 18.21 4.77 27.64
CA HIS A 125 18.07 4.61 29.07
C HIS A 125 17.55 3.21 29.40
N LYS A 126 18.08 2.64 30.47
CA LYS A 126 17.57 1.39 31.04
C LYS A 126 16.17 1.64 31.59
N ASP A 127 15.26 0.69 31.38
CA ASP A 127 13.88 0.66 31.90
C ASP A 127 12.93 1.75 31.36
N ALA A 128 13.22 2.27 30.16
CA ALA A 128 12.35 3.18 29.42
C ALA A 128 11.39 2.45 28.47
#